data_AF-N6UNB3-F1
#
_entry.id   AF-N6UNB3-F1
#
_cell.length_a   1.000
_cell.length_b   1.000
_cell.length_c   1.000
_cell.angle_alpha   90.00
_cell.angle_beta   90.00
_cell.angle_gamma   90.00
#
_symmetry.space_group_name_H-M   'P 1'
#
loop_
_entity.id
_entity.type
_entity.pdbx_description
1 polymer ?
#
loop_
_entity_poly.entity_id
_entity_poly.type
_entity_poly.pdbx_seq_one_letter_code
_entity_poly.pdbx_strand_id
1 'polypeptide(L)'
;MQDHIKPDDVCHFQFTSMHNDLWDAHYVRGSDQQAAVAQVGHSSRDCHQRRGAILGSFVPGNEETLESSKSQSIGINLHEATFSISVFQSIYGLSESTAVAFQSLPDDDELHSTSTVGYVGDHLEVKIVDAEVRRDEDDGMPAPADQGKIVPRGTPGELLIRGYSTTLGYWQNEEKTNELIGRDKWLHTGDQFVLQEDGYGRIVGRIKDMIIRGGENIYPIEVEDVLNQHPHVLEVQVVGLPHERLGEEVCACIRVQKNMSVTLSDLKTHCAGKLARFKIPSRLEIFDSFPKTTSGKIQKHKIIETIVKERQFCN
;
A
#
# COMPACT_ATOMS: atom_id res chain seq x y z
N MET A 1 47.80 10.71 -33.73
CA MET A 1 47.87 9.28 -33.35
C MET A 1 46.49 8.89 -32.88
N GLN A 2 45.71 8.39 -33.85
CA GLN A 2 44.44 7.72 -33.64
C GLN A 2 44.78 6.29 -33.26
N ASP A 3 44.26 5.82 -32.14
CA ASP A 3 44.29 4.39 -31.84
C ASP A 3 42.93 3.77 -32.10
N HIS A 4 43.01 2.72 -32.92
CA HIS A 4 41.94 1.98 -33.56
C HIS A 4 41.23 1.05 -32.57
N ILE A 5 39.89 1.16 -32.50
CA ILE A 5 39.03 0.07 -32.01
C ILE A 5 38.50 -0.66 -33.26
N LYS A 6 38.64 -1.99 -33.26
CA LYS A 6 38.29 -2.88 -34.39
C LYS A 6 36.76 -3.00 -34.55
N PRO A 7 36.23 -3.28 -35.77
CA PRO A 7 34.80 -3.20 -36.07
C PRO A 7 33.90 -4.37 -35.62
N ASP A 8 34.36 -5.28 -34.74
CA ASP A 8 33.63 -6.55 -34.50
C ASP A 8 32.91 -6.66 -33.15
N ASP A 9 32.83 -5.60 -32.33
CA ASP A 9 32.15 -5.63 -31.01
C ASP A 9 30.89 -4.74 -30.94
N VAL A 10 30.15 -4.61 -32.05
CA VAL A 10 28.80 -4.01 -32.03
C VAL A 10 27.77 -5.10 -32.34
N CYS A 11 27.17 -5.67 -31.29
CA CYS A 11 25.95 -6.45 -31.45
C CYS A 11 24.80 -5.51 -31.83
N HIS A 12 24.61 -5.34 -33.14
CA HIS A 12 23.38 -4.84 -33.72
C HIS A 12 22.26 -5.87 -33.47
N PHE A 13 21.32 -5.55 -32.59
CA PHE A 13 20.04 -6.27 -32.57
C PHE A 13 19.19 -5.80 -33.75
N GLN A 14 19.32 -6.48 -34.88
CA GLN A 14 18.32 -6.49 -35.94
C GLN A 14 17.13 -7.34 -35.47
N PHE A 15 15.92 -6.76 -35.49
CA PHE A 15 14.69 -7.54 -35.42
C PHE A 15 14.56 -8.37 -36.71
N THR A 16 14.76 -9.68 -36.61
CA THR A 16 14.32 -10.64 -37.62
C THR A 16 13.18 -11.47 -37.05
N SER A 17 12.01 -11.35 -37.67
CA SER A 17 10.91 -12.29 -37.46
C SER A 17 11.29 -13.64 -38.07
N MET A 18 11.12 -14.76 -37.34
CA MET A 18 10.66 -16.03 -37.91
C MET A 18 10.46 -17.12 -36.81
N HIS A 19 9.24 -17.64 -36.78
CA HIS A 19 8.82 -19.04 -36.68
C HIS A 19 9.21 -19.93 -35.48
N ASN A 20 8.13 -20.53 -34.92
CA ASN A 20 8.00 -21.78 -34.17
C ASN A 20 9.28 -22.60 -33.98
N ASP A 21 9.62 -22.90 -32.71
CA ASP A 21 9.89 -24.27 -32.26
C ASP A 21 9.84 -24.37 -30.72
N LEU A 22 9.42 -25.55 -30.27
CA LEU A 22 9.06 -25.97 -28.92
C LEU A 22 10.22 -25.89 -27.92
N TRP A 23 9.94 -25.45 -26.69
CA TRP A 23 10.81 -25.64 -25.54
C TRP A 23 10.13 -26.54 -24.51
N ASP A 24 10.64 -27.77 -24.38
CA ASP A 24 10.33 -28.71 -23.29
C ASP A 24 10.94 -28.20 -21.98
N ALA A 25 10.10 -27.98 -20.96
CA ALA A 25 10.53 -27.63 -19.62
C ALA A 25 10.84 -28.91 -18.82
N HIS A 26 12.11 -29.10 -18.45
CA HIS A 26 12.52 -30.14 -17.50
C HIS A 26 12.03 -29.80 -16.08
N TYR A 27 11.16 -30.68 -15.56
CA TYR A 27 10.61 -30.66 -14.21
C TYR A 27 11.64 -31.21 -13.21
N VAL A 28 12.09 -30.40 -12.26
CA VAL A 28 12.88 -30.85 -11.10
C VAL A 28 12.01 -30.77 -9.84
N ARG A 29 11.68 -31.94 -9.28
CA ARG A 29 10.98 -32.08 -7.99
C ARG A 29 11.97 -31.89 -6.85
N GLY A 30 11.76 -30.87 -6.02
CA GLY A 30 12.40 -30.70 -4.71
C GLY A 30 11.32 -30.44 -3.66
N SER A 31 11.30 -31.27 -2.63
CA SER A 31 10.32 -31.36 -1.55
C SER A 31 10.44 -30.25 -0.50
N ASP A 32 9.28 -29.89 0.07
CA ASP A 32 9.05 -29.22 1.36
C ASP A 32 9.59 -27.79 1.57
N GLN A 33 8.75 -26.80 1.20
CA GLN A 33 8.34 -25.65 2.03
C GLN A 33 7.20 -24.90 1.30
N GLN A 34 6.02 -24.83 1.91
CA GLN A 34 4.90 -24.01 1.43
C GLN A 34 5.22 -22.51 1.65
N ALA A 35 5.95 -21.90 0.72
CA ALA A 35 6.06 -20.47 0.56
C ALA A 35 5.60 -20.14 -0.86
N ALA A 36 4.38 -19.61 -1.00
CA ALA A 36 3.78 -19.36 -2.30
C ALA A 36 4.26 -17.99 -2.84
N VAL A 37 5.32 -18.01 -3.66
CA VAL A 37 5.58 -16.92 -4.61
C VAL A 37 4.53 -17.02 -5.71
N ALA A 38 3.82 -15.93 -6.00
CA ALA A 38 2.93 -15.88 -7.16
C ALA A 38 3.78 -15.68 -8.41
N GLN A 39 3.99 -16.75 -9.19
CA GLN A 39 4.44 -16.66 -10.58
C GLN A 39 3.24 -16.95 -11.48
N VAL A 40 2.84 -15.98 -12.29
CA VAL A 40 1.72 -16.17 -13.24
C VAL A 40 2.31 -16.43 -14.62
N GLY A 41 2.28 -17.69 -15.05
CA GLY A 41 2.43 -18.07 -16.45
C GLY A 41 1.05 -18.33 -17.05
N HIS A 42 0.58 -17.47 -17.94
CA HIS A 42 -0.60 -17.76 -18.77
C HIS A 42 -0.17 -18.05 -20.21
N SER A 43 -0.35 -19.30 -20.61
CA SER A 43 -0.44 -19.71 -22.01
C SER A 43 -1.77 -19.19 -22.57
N SER A 44 -1.71 -18.43 -23.66
CA SER A 44 -2.79 -17.60 -24.21
C SER A 44 -3.94 -18.35 -24.90
N ARG A 45 -4.35 -19.55 -24.45
CA ARG A 45 -5.37 -20.33 -25.19
C ARG A 45 -6.56 -20.93 -24.45
N ASP A 46 -6.66 -20.95 -23.12
CA ASP A 46 -7.80 -21.60 -22.44
C ASP A 46 -8.61 -20.65 -21.53
N CYS A 47 -9.31 -19.68 -22.13
CA CYS A 47 -10.25 -18.78 -21.42
C CYS A 47 -11.73 -19.25 -21.50
N HIS A 48 -12.00 -20.41 -22.11
CA HIS A 48 -13.37 -20.93 -22.24
C HIS A 48 -13.45 -22.40 -21.91
N GLN A 49 -13.44 -22.74 -20.61
CA GLN A 49 -14.24 -23.82 -20.01
C GLN A 49 -13.62 -24.22 -18.67
N ARG A 50 -14.24 -23.78 -17.56
CA ARG A 50 -14.36 -24.54 -16.31
C ARG A 50 -15.41 -23.88 -15.41
N ARG A 51 -16.69 -24.11 -15.73
CA ARG A 51 -17.76 -24.07 -14.73
C ARG A 51 -17.65 -25.36 -13.91
N GLY A 52 -17.08 -25.27 -12.72
CA GLY A 52 -17.14 -26.31 -11.70
C GLY A 52 -17.76 -25.71 -10.45
N ALA A 53 -18.99 -26.12 -10.13
CA ALA A 53 -19.69 -25.71 -8.93
C ALA A 53 -18.90 -26.14 -7.68
N ILE A 54 -18.61 -25.20 -6.78
CA ILE A 54 -18.22 -25.50 -5.41
C ILE A 54 -19.24 -24.83 -4.50
N LEU A 55 -20.18 -25.65 -3.99
CA LEU A 55 -20.93 -25.35 -2.79
C LEU A 55 -19.94 -25.37 -1.61
N GLY A 56 -19.44 -24.20 -1.25
CA GLY A 56 -18.65 -23.95 -0.05
C GLY A 56 -19.53 -23.30 1.00
N SER A 57 -19.69 -23.97 2.15
CA SER A 57 -20.45 -23.55 3.31
C SER A 57 -20.07 -22.14 3.80
N PHE A 58 -21.08 -21.28 3.88
CA PHE A 58 -21.06 -19.94 4.43
C PHE A 58 -20.59 -19.95 5.89
N VAL A 59 -19.42 -19.38 6.16
CA VAL A 59 -18.96 -19.03 7.51
C VAL A 59 -19.32 -17.55 7.70
N PRO A 60 -20.09 -17.15 8.73
CA PRO A 60 -20.47 -15.76 8.89
C PRO A 60 -19.25 -14.91 9.22
N GLY A 61 -18.89 -14.00 8.32
CA GLY A 61 -17.83 -13.01 8.52
C GLY A 61 -18.22 -11.97 9.56
N ASN A 62 -17.23 -11.52 10.34
CA ASN A 62 -17.37 -10.52 11.40
C ASN A 62 -18.02 -9.23 10.89
N GLU A 63 -18.92 -8.66 11.71
CA GLU A 63 -19.70 -7.43 11.44
C GLU A 63 -18.83 -6.21 11.09
N GLU A 64 -17.54 -6.18 11.46
CA GLU A 64 -16.59 -5.10 11.09
C GLU A 64 -16.38 -4.95 9.58
N THR A 65 -16.43 -6.04 8.81
CA THR A 65 -16.29 -5.98 7.33
C THR A 65 -17.53 -5.42 6.62
N LEU A 66 -18.69 -5.44 7.29
CA LEU A 66 -19.95 -4.92 6.77
C LEU A 66 -20.11 -3.40 6.95
N GLU A 67 -19.40 -2.78 7.88
CA GLU A 67 -19.44 -1.32 8.06
C GLU A 67 -18.47 -0.60 7.13
N SER A 68 -17.28 -1.15 6.86
CA SER A 68 -16.36 -0.58 5.86
C SER A 68 -16.95 -0.66 4.45
N SER A 69 -17.68 -1.73 4.13
CA SER A 69 -18.37 -1.87 2.84
C SER A 69 -19.52 -0.87 2.69
N LYS A 70 -20.23 -0.53 3.78
CA LYS A 70 -21.25 0.53 3.78
C LYS A 70 -20.64 1.91 3.52
N SER A 71 -19.52 2.27 4.16
CA SER A 71 -18.88 3.56 3.92
C SER A 71 -18.31 3.68 2.49
N GLN A 72 -17.82 2.59 1.90
CA GLN A 72 -17.40 2.55 0.49
C GLN A 72 -18.59 2.64 -0.48
N SER A 73 -19.71 1.96 -0.18
CA SER A 73 -20.94 2.05 -0.98
C SER A 73 -21.56 3.46 -1.01
N ILE A 74 -21.37 4.26 0.05
CA ILE A 74 -21.82 5.66 0.10
C ILE A 74 -21.03 6.54 -0.88
N GLY A 75 -19.73 6.29 -1.06
CA GLY A 75 -18.89 7.03 -2.01
C GLY A 75 -19.35 6.84 -3.46
N ILE A 76 -19.70 5.62 -3.84
CA ILE A 76 -20.14 5.28 -5.21
C ILE A 76 -21.52 5.89 -5.52
N ASN A 77 -22.45 5.83 -4.57
CA ASN A 77 -23.80 6.40 -4.73
C ASN A 77 -23.77 7.92 -4.99
N LEU A 78 -22.79 8.64 -4.44
CA LEU A 78 -22.59 10.07 -4.72
C LEU A 78 -22.05 10.34 -6.14
N HIS A 79 -21.22 9.43 -6.68
CA HIS A 79 -20.65 9.56 -8.02
C HIS A 79 -21.65 9.22 -9.13
N GLU A 80 -22.50 8.22 -8.93
CA GLU A 80 -23.53 7.87 -9.91
C GLU A 80 -24.56 9.01 -10.05
N ALA A 81 -24.96 9.61 -8.93
CA ALA A 81 -25.92 10.72 -8.89
C ALA A 81 -25.37 12.05 -9.45
N THR A 82 -24.06 12.27 -9.38
CA THR A 82 -23.45 13.57 -9.75
C THR A 82 -22.69 13.51 -11.08
N PHE A 83 -22.00 12.41 -11.35
CA PHE A 83 -21.09 12.26 -12.49
C PHE A 83 -21.52 11.18 -13.49
N SER A 84 -22.57 10.39 -13.19
CA SER A 84 -23.02 9.27 -14.03
C SER A 84 -21.90 8.28 -14.39
N ILE A 85 -20.97 8.07 -13.46
CA ILE A 85 -19.87 7.12 -13.61
C ILE A 85 -20.32 5.77 -13.06
N SER A 86 -20.23 4.71 -13.88
CA SER A 86 -20.62 3.35 -13.49
C SER A 86 -19.45 2.46 -13.06
N VAL A 87 -18.20 2.85 -13.34
CA VAL A 87 -17.01 2.04 -13.04
C VAL A 87 -15.91 2.95 -12.47
N PHE A 88 -15.39 2.56 -11.31
CA PHE A 88 -14.21 3.17 -10.70
C PHE A 88 -13.03 2.22 -10.83
N GLN A 89 -11.92 2.67 -11.42
CA GLN A 89 -10.72 1.87 -11.55
C GLN A 89 -9.61 2.45 -10.68
N SER A 90 -9.02 1.58 -9.88
CA SER A 90 -7.89 1.91 -9.03
C SER A 90 -6.60 1.39 -9.67
N ILE A 91 -5.52 2.14 -9.46
CA ILE A 91 -4.18 1.71 -9.84
C ILE A 91 -3.25 1.95 -8.66
N TYR A 92 -2.29 1.07 -8.49
CA TYR A 92 -1.23 1.23 -7.51
C TYR A 92 0.12 0.93 -8.13
N GLY A 93 1.09 1.77 -7.77
CA GLY A 93 2.50 1.54 -8.03
C GLY A 93 3.34 2.72 -7.55
N LEU A 94 4.64 2.61 -7.78
CA LEU A 94 5.65 3.57 -7.38
C LEU A 94 6.40 4.07 -8.61
N SER A 95 7.11 5.18 -8.45
CA SER A 95 8.07 5.63 -9.48
C SER A 95 9.12 4.54 -9.72
N GLU A 96 9.54 3.88 -8.65
CA GLU A 96 10.53 2.80 -8.62
C GLU A 96 10.01 1.48 -9.19
N SER A 97 8.69 1.34 -9.40
CA SER A 97 8.08 0.21 -10.11
C SER A 97 7.51 0.61 -11.48
N THR A 98 7.99 1.72 -12.05
CA THR A 98 7.55 2.22 -13.37
C THR A 98 6.01 2.32 -13.47
N ALA A 99 5.45 3.15 -12.60
CA ALA A 99 4.04 3.57 -12.55
C ALA A 99 3.05 2.57 -11.93
N VAL A 100 2.80 1.41 -12.55
CA VAL A 100 1.68 0.55 -12.17
C VAL A 100 2.14 -0.89 -11.94
N ALA A 101 1.85 -1.41 -10.75
CA ALA A 101 2.06 -2.80 -10.37
C ALA A 101 0.75 -3.55 -10.11
N PHE A 102 -0.28 -2.84 -9.65
CA PHE A 102 -1.64 -3.38 -9.48
C PHE A 102 -2.63 -2.47 -10.18
N GLN A 103 -3.64 -3.05 -10.83
CA GLN A 103 -4.70 -2.28 -11.50
C GLN A 103 -6.02 -3.03 -11.47
N SER A 104 -7.13 -2.31 -11.35
CA SER A 104 -8.46 -2.88 -11.52
C SER A 104 -8.61 -3.46 -12.93
N LEU A 105 -9.27 -4.60 -13.05
CA LEU A 105 -9.61 -5.20 -14.33
C LEU A 105 -10.92 -4.61 -14.87
N PRO A 106 -11.15 -4.63 -16.20
CA PRO A 106 -12.37 -4.08 -16.80
C PRO A 106 -13.67 -4.72 -16.30
N ASP A 107 -13.60 -6.00 -15.91
CA ASP A 107 -14.76 -6.81 -15.49
C ASP A 107 -14.81 -7.01 -13.96
N ASP A 108 -14.06 -6.22 -13.19
CA ASP A 108 -14.11 -6.26 -11.72
C ASP A 108 -15.52 -5.97 -11.23
N ASP A 109 -15.99 -6.75 -10.24
CA ASP A 109 -17.22 -6.42 -9.54
C ASP A 109 -17.04 -5.17 -8.66
N GLU A 110 -18.15 -4.67 -8.11
CA GLU A 110 -18.16 -3.48 -7.27
C GLU A 110 -17.22 -3.61 -6.07
N LEU A 111 -17.23 -4.77 -5.40
CA LEU A 111 -16.43 -5.00 -4.20
C LEU A 111 -14.93 -4.93 -4.52
N HIS A 112 -14.49 -5.59 -5.59
CA HIS A 112 -13.09 -5.54 -6.02
C HIS A 112 -12.68 -4.13 -6.41
N SER A 113 -13.52 -3.45 -7.18
CA SER A 113 -13.25 -2.09 -7.66
C SER A 113 -13.08 -1.07 -6.53
N THR A 114 -13.75 -1.28 -5.39
CA THR A 114 -13.81 -0.26 -4.31
C THR A 114 -13.02 -0.62 -3.08
N SER A 115 -12.77 -1.90 -2.83
CA SER A 115 -12.07 -2.38 -1.63
C SER A 115 -10.61 -2.76 -1.88
N THR A 116 -10.18 -2.80 -3.14
CA THR A 116 -8.85 -3.23 -3.56
C THR A 116 -8.15 -2.17 -4.42
N VAL A 117 -6.86 -2.35 -4.66
CA VAL A 117 -6.10 -1.60 -5.66
C VAL A 117 -5.93 -2.39 -6.96
N GLY A 118 -6.75 -3.43 -7.12
CA GLY A 118 -6.80 -4.26 -8.31
C GLY A 118 -5.90 -5.49 -8.23
N TYR A 119 -5.68 -6.06 -9.41
CA TYR A 119 -4.96 -7.30 -9.63
C TYR A 119 -3.50 -7.04 -9.99
N VAL A 120 -2.61 -7.96 -9.63
CA VAL A 120 -1.18 -7.86 -9.96
C VAL A 120 -0.96 -7.85 -11.49
N GLY A 121 -0.14 -6.93 -11.97
CA GLY A 121 0.19 -6.82 -13.40
C GLY A 121 0.89 -8.07 -13.94
N ASP A 122 0.66 -8.34 -15.23
CA ASP A 122 1.28 -9.47 -15.93
C ASP A 122 2.80 -9.42 -15.81
N HIS A 123 3.43 -10.59 -15.69
CA HIS A 123 4.88 -10.74 -15.58
C HIS A 123 5.54 -9.99 -14.40
N LEU A 124 4.75 -9.58 -13.40
CA LEU A 124 5.25 -9.13 -12.11
C LEU A 124 5.13 -10.25 -11.08
N GLU A 125 6.16 -10.36 -10.25
CA GLU A 125 6.16 -11.19 -9.07
C GLU A 125 5.95 -10.31 -7.85
N VAL A 126 5.09 -10.75 -6.94
CA VAL A 126 4.83 -10.06 -5.67
C VAL A 126 4.87 -11.06 -4.52
N LYS A 127 5.34 -10.59 -3.36
CA LYS A 127 5.26 -11.33 -2.10
C LYS A 127 4.97 -10.35 -0.96
N ILE A 128 4.30 -10.84 0.07
CA ILE A 128 4.09 -10.10 1.31
C ILE A 128 5.01 -10.69 2.37
N VAL A 129 5.79 -9.85 3.04
CA VAL A 129 6.71 -10.27 4.10
C VAL A 129 6.35 -9.59 5.43
N ASP A 130 6.72 -10.20 6.54
CA ASP A 130 6.52 -9.59 7.85
C ASP A 130 7.24 -8.23 7.95
N ALA A 131 6.52 -7.19 8.37
CA ALA A 131 7.00 -5.81 8.43
C ALA A 131 7.70 -5.49 9.76
N GLU A 132 7.54 -6.31 10.82
CA GLU A 132 8.14 -6.04 12.14
C GLU A 132 9.67 -6.08 12.12
N VAL A 133 10.25 -6.85 11.20
CA VAL A 133 11.72 -7.01 11.04
C VAL A 133 12.43 -5.69 10.67
N ARG A 134 11.70 -4.61 10.32
CA ARG A 134 12.27 -3.39 9.74
C ARG A 134 12.29 -2.14 10.62
N ARG A 135 11.77 -2.18 11.85
CA ARG A 135 11.78 -1.01 12.75
C ARG A 135 12.90 -1.04 13.80
N ASP A 136 13.51 -2.20 14.03
CA ASP A 136 14.58 -2.36 15.00
C ASP A 136 15.94 -1.98 14.39
N GLU A 137 16.16 -0.70 14.13
CA GLU A 137 17.50 -0.08 14.10
C GLU A 137 17.35 1.46 14.25
N ASP A 138 18.06 2.01 15.24
CA ASP A 138 17.90 3.32 15.89
C ASP A 138 18.28 4.54 15.00
N ASP A 139 18.33 4.34 13.68
CA ASP A 139 18.78 5.29 12.66
C ASP A 139 17.78 5.45 11.49
N GLY A 140 16.64 4.77 11.54
CA GLY A 140 15.61 4.86 10.49
C GLY A 140 15.99 4.17 9.19
N MET A 141 17.00 3.29 9.23
CA MET A 141 17.37 2.44 8.11
C MET A 141 16.64 1.09 8.18
N PRO A 142 16.02 0.63 7.07
CA PRO A 142 15.35 -0.66 7.05
C PRO A 142 16.38 -1.78 7.10
N ALA A 143 16.07 -2.83 7.87
CA ALA A 143 16.82 -4.08 7.84
C ALA A 143 17.04 -4.59 6.39
N PRO A 144 18.15 -5.30 6.13
CA PRO A 144 18.50 -5.80 4.80
C PRO A 144 17.32 -6.52 4.12
N ALA A 145 17.18 -6.28 2.83
CA ALA A 145 16.08 -6.74 1.98
C ALA A 145 15.77 -8.26 2.05
N ASP A 146 16.73 -9.07 2.52
CA ASP A 146 16.67 -10.52 2.55
C ASP A 146 16.06 -11.14 3.83
N GLN A 147 15.61 -10.33 4.80
CA GLN A 147 15.29 -10.84 6.15
C GLN A 147 13.80 -11.03 6.49
N GLY A 148 12.88 -10.72 5.58
CA GLY A 148 11.44 -10.87 5.83
C GLY A 148 10.90 -12.27 5.54
N LYS A 149 10.25 -12.91 6.52
CA LYS A 149 9.51 -14.16 6.29
C LYS A 149 8.23 -13.89 5.50
N ILE A 150 8.00 -14.65 4.43
CA ILE A 150 6.75 -14.57 3.65
C ILE A 150 5.57 -14.93 4.54
N VAL A 151 4.54 -14.09 4.54
CA VAL A 151 3.30 -14.32 5.29
C VAL A 151 2.24 -15.00 4.42
N PRO A 152 1.29 -15.73 5.02
CA PRO A 152 0.15 -16.29 4.28
C PRO A 152 -0.69 -15.20 3.59
N ARG A 153 -1.37 -15.56 2.50
CA ARG A 153 -2.36 -14.67 1.87
C ARG A 153 -3.44 -14.27 2.88
N GLY A 154 -3.98 -13.07 2.72
CA GLY A 154 -4.88 -12.43 3.68
C GLY A 154 -4.20 -11.85 4.92
N THR A 155 -2.92 -12.14 5.14
CA THR A 155 -2.15 -11.58 6.27
C THR A 155 -1.49 -10.26 5.86
N PRO A 156 -1.63 -9.18 6.67
CA PRO A 156 -0.92 -7.93 6.42
C PRO A 156 0.60 -8.08 6.56
N GLY A 157 1.36 -7.45 5.66
CA GLY A 157 2.81 -7.30 5.76
C GLY A 157 3.33 -6.29 4.74
N GLU A 158 4.64 -6.18 4.56
CA GLU A 158 5.23 -5.34 3.52
C GLU A 158 5.08 -5.98 2.14
N LEU A 159 4.63 -5.20 1.16
CA LEU A 159 4.64 -5.61 -0.25
C LEU A 159 6.06 -5.50 -0.85
N LEU A 160 6.52 -6.59 -1.44
CA LEU A 160 7.71 -6.62 -2.27
C LEU A 160 7.32 -6.94 -3.71
N ILE A 161 7.93 -6.24 -4.66
CA ILE A 161 7.64 -6.34 -6.10
C ILE A 161 8.93 -6.70 -6.83
N ARG A 162 8.85 -7.57 -7.83
CA ARG A 162 9.97 -7.87 -8.72
C ARG A 162 9.47 -8.10 -10.13
N GLY A 163 10.15 -7.53 -11.12
CA GLY A 163 9.81 -7.74 -12.52
C GLY A 163 10.44 -6.70 -13.43
N TYR A 164 10.01 -6.70 -14.69
CA TYR A 164 10.52 -5.79 -15.71
C TYR A 164 10.27 -4.31 -15.39
N SER A 165 9.30 -4.01 -14.53
CA SER A 165 8.91 -2.65 -14.16
C SER A 165 9.77 -2.06 -13.04
N THR A 166 10.58 -2.87 -12.36
CA THR A 166 11.43 -2.42 -11.25
C THR A 166 12.59 -1.57 -11.77
N THR A 167 12.83 -0.41 -11.12
CA THR A 167 13.93 0.48 -11.45
C THR A 167 15.30 -0.19 -11.31
N LEU A 168 16.28 0.29 -12.07
CA LEU A 168 17.67 -0.15 -11.92
C LEU A 168 18.32 0.38 -10.63
N GLY A 169 17.81 1.49 -10.10
CA GLY A 169 18.31 2.15 -8.91
C GLY A 169 18.21 3.67 -8.98
N TYR A 170 18.66 4.32 -7.91
CA TYR A 170 18.77 5.77 -7.86
C TYR A 170 20.08 6.25 -8.47
N TRP A 171 20.03 7.38 -9.19
CA TRP A 171 21.20 7.99 -9.79
C TRP A 171 22.24 8.39 -8.74
N GLN A 172 23.47 7.89 -8.87
CA GLN A 172 24.60 8.17 -7.95
C GLN A 172 24.28 7.91 -6.46
N ASN A 173 23.38 6.97 -6.17
CA ASN A 173 23.04 6.61 -4.80
C ASN A 173 22.89 5.10 -4.65
N GLU A 174 24.02 4.40 -4.65
CA GLU A 174 24.09 2.94 -4.54
C GLU A 174 23.60 2.44 -3.18
N GLU A 175 23.86 3.19 -2.11
CA GLU A 175 23.42 2.86 -0.75
C GLU A 175 21.89 2.74 -0.68
N LYS A 176 21.16 3.80 -1.05
CA LYS A 176 19.68 3.76 -1.09
C LYS A 176 19.13 2.76 -2.11
N THR A 177 19.87 2.52 -3.19
CA THR A 177 19.47 1.50 -4.18
C THR A 177 19.52 0.10 -3.57
N ASN A 178 20.58 -0.20 -2.82
CA ASN A 178 20.78 -1.49 -2.17
C ASN A 178 19.80 -1.69 -1.01
N GLU A 179 19.47 -0.64 -0.26
CA GLU A 179 18.41 -0.67 0.77
C GLU A 179 17.04 -0.99 0.17
N LEU A 180 16.72 -0.41 -0.99
CA LEU A 180 15.39 -0.49 -1.58
C LEU A 180 15.15 -1.81 -2.34
N ILE A 181 16.13 -2.30 -3.09
CA ILE A 181 15.97 -3.45 -4.00
C ILE A 181 16.70 -4.70 -3.51
N GLY A 182 17.70 -4.53 -2.63
CA GLY A 182 18.52 -5.64 -2.16
C GLY A 182 19.32 -6.34 -3.25
N ARG A 183 19.94 -7.46 -2.86
CA ARG A 183 20.70 -8.33 -3.77
C ARG A 183 19.81 -9.30 -4.55
N ASP A 184 18.64 -9.62 -3.99
CA ASP A 184 17.65 -10.57 -4.53
C ASP A 184 16.67 -9.92 -5.53
N LYS A 185 16.87 -8.62 -5.80
CA LYS A 185 16.13 -7.80 -6.78
C LYS A 185 14.65 -7.60 -6.43
N TRP A 186 14.29 -7.73 -5.16
CA TRP A 186 12.96 -7.41 -4.67
C TRP A 186 12.88 -5.95 -4.27
N LEU A 187 12.06 -5.18 -4.98
CA LEU A 187 11.71 -3.81 -4.62
C LEU A 187 10.84 -3.83 -3.37
N HIS A 188 11.36 -3.27 -2.29
CA HIS A 188 10.59 -3.00 -1.08
C HIS A 188 9.78 -1.71 -1.24
N THR A 189 8.46 -1.80 -1.10
CA THR A 189 7.59 -0.64 -1.31
C THR A 189 7.48 0.26 -0.08
N GLY A 190 7.77 -0.27 1.11
CA GLY A 190 7.47 0.39 2.38
C GLY A 190 5.97 0.53 2.68
N ASP A 191 5.12 -0.15 1.90
CA ASP A 191 3.67 -0.16 2.06
C ASP A 191 3.21 -1.43 2.77
N GLN A 192 2.40 -1.25 3.81
CA GLN A 192 1.67 -2.32 4.46
C GLN A 192 0.53 -2.73 3.54
N PHE A 193 0.48 -4.00 3.19
CA PHE A 193 -0.34 -4.54 2.13
C PHE A 193 -0.88 -5.92 2.49
N VAL A 194 -2.05 -6.24 1.95
CA VAL A 194 -2.67 -7.56 2.04
C VAL A 194 -2.88 -8.08 0.63
N LEU A 195 -2.31 -9.25 0.33
CA LEU A 195 -2.59 -9.97 -0.90
C LEU A 195 -3.64 -11.04 -0.64
N GLN A 196 -4.78 -10.95 -1.33
CA GLN A 196 -5.89 -11.89 -1.20
C GLN A 196 -5.62 -13.21 -1.93
N GLU A 197 -6.44 -14.22 -1.65
CA GLU A 197 -6.32 -15.55 -2.29
C GLU A 197 -6.58 -15.51 -3.78
N ASP A 198 -7.52 -14.67 -4.22
CA ASP A 198 -7.86 -14.43 -5.62
C ASP A 198 -6.74 -13.74 -6.41
N GLY A 199 -5.78 -13.07 -5.76
CA GLY A 199 -4.70 -12.32 -6.39
C GLY A 199 -4.86 -10.79 -6.36
N TYR A 200 -5.96 -10.29 -5.79
CA TYR A 200 -6.17 -8.86 -5.61
C TYR A 200 -5.41 -8.32 -4.40
N GLY A 201 -4.95 -7.08 -4.54
CA GLY A 201 -4.18 -6.39 -3.53
C GLY A 201 -4.96 -5.34 -2.78
N ARG A 202 -4.75 -5.21 -1.47
CA ARG A 202 -5.32 -4.13 -0.66
C ARG A 202 -4.21 -3.41 0.10
N ILE A 203 -4.17 -2.09 -0.01
CA ILE A 203 -3.28 -1.25 0.80
C ILE A 203 -3.88 -1.09 2.19
N VAL A 204 -3.07 -1.36 3.21
CA VAL A 204 -3.42 -1.11 4.62
C VAL A 204 -2.86 0.24 5.07
N GLY A 205 -1.71 0.67 4.54
CA GLY A 205 -1.12 1.97 4.87
C GLY A 205 0.37 2.01 4.57
N ARG A 206 1.04 3.05 5.06
CA ARG A 206 2.50 3.20 5.00
C ARG A 206 3.12 2.68 6.28
N ILE A 207 4.16 1.84 6.18
CA ILE A 207 4.85 1.27 7.35
C ILE A 207 5.48 2.40 8.19
N LYS A 208 6.07 3.40 7.52
CA LYS A 208 6.69 4.56 8.18
C LYS A 208 5.70 5.45 8.94
N ASP A 209 4.44 5.46 8.53
CA ASP A 209 3.40 6.29 9.17
C ASP A 209 2.66 5.53 10.29
N MET A 210 2.94 4.24 10.49
CA MET A 210 2.31 3.44 11.54
C MET A 210 2.61 4.03 12.93
N ILE A 211 1.58 4.18 13.75
CA ILE A 211 1.68 4.73 15.10
C ILE A 211 1.72 3.56 16.09
N ILE A 212 2.70 3.54 16.99
CA ILE A 212 2.81 2.54 18.05
C ILE A 212 2.47 3.19 19.38
N ARG A 213 1.29 2.86 19.90
CA ARG A 213 0.77 3.42 21.15
C ARG A 213 0.62 2.34 22.19
N GLY A 214 1.50 2.34 23.18
CA GLY A 214 1.43 1.39 24.30
C GLY A 214 1.56 -0.08 23.87
N GLY A 215 2.32 -0.36 22.81
CA GLY A 215 2.51 -1.70 22.26
C GLY A 215 1.49 -2.12 21.18
N GLU A 216 0.51 -1.27 20.86
CA GLU A 216 -0.48 -1.55 19.82
C GLU A 216 -0.17 -0.79 18.53
N ASN A 217 -0.29 -1.48 17.39
CA ASN A 217 -0.11 -0.91 16.06
C ASN A 217 -1.40 -0.21 15.58
N ILE A 218 -1.28 1.07 15.23
CA ILE A 218 -2.38 1.90 14.76
C ILE A 218 -2.03 2.43 13.37
N TYR A 219 -2.87 2.08 12.39
CA TYR A 219 -2.73 2.58 11.02
C TYR A 219 -3.51 3.90 10.86
N PRO A 220 -2.84 5.02 10.52
CA PRO A 220 -3.51 6.31 10.42
C PRO A 220 -4.70 6.32 9.47
N ILE A 221 -4.62 5.63 8.34
CA ILE A 221 -5.67 5.64 7.31
C ILE A 221 -7.01 5.11 7.86
N GLU A 222 -6.98 4.10 8.73
CA GLU A 222 -8.20 3.55 9.35
C GLU A 222 -8.90 4.61 10.22
N VAL A 223 -8.11 5.39 10.96
CA VAL A 223 -8.62 6.48 11.79
C VAL A 223 -9.09 7.65 10.91
N GLU A 224 -8.33 7.98 9.86
CA GLU A 224 -8.66 9.02 8.89
C GLU A 224 -9.98 8.72 8.16
N ASP A 225 -10.22 7.48 7.74
CA ASP A 225 -11.45 7.07 7.06
C ASP A 225 -12.70 7.29 7.92
N VAL A 226 -12.61 7.01 9.22
CA VAL A 226 -13.71 7.27 10.16
C VAL A 226 -13.89 8.77 10.39
N LEU A 227 -12.80 9.51 10.56
CA LEU A 227 -12.85 10.95 10.81
C LEU A 227 -13.32 11.76 9.59
N ASN A 228 -12.98 11.33 8.37
CA ASN A 228 -13.45 11.93 7.11
C ASN A 228 -14.96 11.86 6.95
N GLN A 229 -15.63 10.90 7.59
CA GLN A 229 -17.09 10.79 7.57
C GLN A 229 -17.78 11.79 8.52
N HIS A 230 -17.03 12.57 9.32
CA HIS A 230 -17.62 13.56 10.20
C HIS A 230 -18.08 14.80 9.39
N PRO A 231 -19.33 15.26 9.51
CA PRO A 231 -19.91 16.29 8.64
C PRO A 231 -19.27 17.69 8.74
N HIS A 232 -18.38 17.91 9.70
CA HIS A 232 -17.73 19.20 9.95
C HIS A 232 -16.26 19.16 9.52
N VAL A 233 -15.74 17.98 9.21
CA VAL A 233 -14.36 17.78 8.75
C VAL A 233 -14.32 18.03 7.25
N LEU A 234 -13.33 18.80 6.81
CA LEU A 234 -13.03 19.05 5.41
C LEU A 234 -11.90 18.15 4.91
N GLU A 235 -10.84 18.02 5.72
CA GLU A 235 -9.67 17.19 5.40
C GLU A 235 -9.05 16.77 6.75
N VAL A 236 -8.71 15.50 6.91
CA VAL A 236 -8.08 14.96 8.13
C VAL A 236 -6.75 14.30 7.79
N GLN A 237 -5.81 14.43 8.71
CA GLN A 237 -4.53 13.72 8.71
C GLN A 237 -4.25 13.25 10.13
N VAL A 238 -3.96 11.96 10.29
CA VAL A 238 -3.61 11.37 11.57
C VAL A 238 -2.11 11.14 11.62
N VAL A 239 -1.49 11.59 12.71
CA VAL A 239 -0.05 11.48 12.96
C VAL A 239 0.22 11.00 14.38
N GLY A 240 1.32 10.27 14.54
CA GLY A 240 1.85 9.91 15.86
C GLY A 240 2.70 11.05 16.41
N LEU A 241 2.44 11.45 17.66
CA LEU A 241 3.28 12.41 18.37
C LEU A 241 4.01 11.73 19.54
N PRO A 242 5.24 12.14 19.87
CA PRO A 242 5.96 11.57 21.02
C PRO A 242 5.20 11.76 22.34
N HIS A 243 5.06 10.66 23.09
CA HIS A 243 4.36 10.61 24.37
C HIS A 243 5.17 9.84 25.42
N GLU A 244 5.51 10.50 26.53
CA GLU A 244 6.44 10.01 27.56
C GLU A 244 6.19 8.57 28.05
N ARG A 245 4.92 8.20 28.25
CA ARG A 245 4.54 6.87 28.79
C ARG A 245 4.16 5.83 27.73
N LEU A 246 3.69 6.26 26.56
CA LEU A 246 3.02 5.39 25.59
C LEU A 246 3.88 5.16 24.34
N GLY A 247 5.07 5.77 24.27
CA GLY A 247 5.84 5.87 23.04
C GLY A 247 5.28 6.98 22.17
N GLU A 248 4.13 6.72 21.56
CA GLU A 248 3.42 7.69 20.73
C GLU A 248 1.96 7.88 21.19
N GLU A 249 1.39 9.03 20.85
CA GLU A 249 -0.04 9.29 20.96
C GLU A 249 -0.65 9.66 19.61
N VAL A 250 -1.93 9.33 19.44
CA VAL A 250 -2.66 9.60 18.19
C VAL A 250 -3.16 11.04 18.19
N CYS A 251 -2.66 11.83 17.23
CA CYS A 251 -3.08 13.20 16.99
C CYS A 251 -3.88 13.30 15.69
N ALA A 252 -5.13 13.76 15.79
CA ALA A 252 -5.94 14.11 14.64
C ALA A 252 -5.68 15.57 14.25
N CYS A 253 -5.09 15.78 13.08
CA CYS A 253 -4.91 17.10 12.48
C CYS A 253 -6.05 17.34 11.49
N ILE A 254 -6.87 18.35 11.71
CA ILE A 254 -8.13 18.54 11.00
C ILE A 254 -8.20 19.93 10.39
N ARG A 255 -8.64 20.00 9.13
CA ARG A 255 -9.20 21.21 8.53
C ARG A 255 -10.71 21.13 8.66
N VAL A 256 -11.30 22.19 9.18
CA VAL A 256 -12.73 22.25 9.47
C VAL A 256 -13.45 22.96 8.32
N GLN A 257 -14.70 22.59 8.06
CA GLN A 257 -15.54 23.31 7.10
C GLN A 257 -15.76 24.76 7.52
N LYS A 258 -16.02 25.63 6.55
CA LYS A 258 -16.19 27.08 6.81
C LYS A 258 -17.33 27.32 7.80
N ASN A 259 -17.07 28.13 8.82
CA ASN A 259 -17.98 28.48 9.92
C ASN A 259 -18.38 27.30 10.83
N MET A 260 -17.71 26.16 10.75
CA MET A 260 -17.91 25.03 11.67
C MET A 260 -16.78 24.96 12.69
N SER A 261 -17.00 24.23 13.77
CA SER A 261 -15.98 23.87 14.74
C SER A 261 -16.08 22.39 15.08
N VAL A 262 -14.96 21.83 15.53
CA VAL A 262 -14.84 20.45 15.97
C VAL A 262 -14.02 20.44 17.24
N THR A 263 -14.53 19.79 18.28
CA THR A 263 -13.77 19.58 19.52
C THR A 263 -13.28 18.14 19.62
N LEU A 264 -12.29 17.91 20.47
CA LEU A 264 -11.81 16.55 20.74
C LEU A 264 -12.92 15.65 21.29
N SER A 265 -13.89 16.20 22.03
CA SER A 265 -15.03 15.44 22.55
C SER A 265 -15.96 14.98 21.42
N ASP A 266 -16.19 15.83 20.43
CA ASP A 266 -17.00 15.50 19.25
C ASP A 266 -16.35 14.35 18.48
N LEU A 267 -15.03 14.40 18.27
CA LEU A 267 -14.28 13.33 17.62
C LEU A 267 -14.35 12.01 18.38
N LYS A 268 -14.14 12.05 19.69
CA LYS A 268 -14.25 10.85 20.54
C LYS A 268 -15.63 10.23 20.47
N THR A 269 -16.67 11.05 20.46
CA THR A 269 -18.06 10.60 20.33
C THR A 269 -18.32 9.99 18.97
N HIS A 270 -17.82 10.61 17.89
CA HIS A 270 -17.96 10.10 16.52
C HIS A 270 -17.21 8.80 16.28
N CYS A 271 -16.06 8.62 16.93
CA CYS A 271 -15.24 7.41 16.84
C CYS A 271 -15.73 6.27 17.76
N ALA A 272 -16.51 6.59 18.82
CA ALA A 272 -17.00 5.61 19.76
C ALA A 272 -17.91 4.58 19.06
N GLY A 273 -17.60 3.30 19.22
CA GLY A 273 -18.33 2.20 18.59
C GLY A 273 -17.86 1.85 17.16
N LYS A 274 -17.08 2.72 16.52
CA LYS A 274 -16.50 2.47 15.18
C LYS A 274 -15.02 2.10 15.22
N LEU A 275 -14.29 2.61 16.22
CA LEU A 275 -12.87 2.35 16.42
C LEU A 275 -12.62 1.77 17.81
N ALA A 276 -11.63 0.88 17.89
CA ALA A 276 -11.11 0.42 19.16
C ALA A 276 -10.56 1.60 19.99
N ARG A 277 -10.74 1.54 21.32
CA ARG A 277 -10.47 2.66 22.23
C ARG A 277 -9.05 3.23 22.11
N PHE A 278 -8.05 2.39 21.83
CA PHE A 278 -6.66 2.81 21.71
C PHE A 278 -6.36 3.56 20.41
N LYS A 279 -7.17 3.37 19.35
CA LYS A 279 -7.08 4.07 18.05
C LYS A 279 -7.70 5.46 18.09
N ILE A 280 -8.58 5.72 19.06
CA ILE A 280 -9.27 7.01 19.19
C ILE A 280 -8.24 8.11 19.50
N PRO A 281 -8.23 9.23 18.73
CA PRO A 281 -7.33 10.34 18.94
C PRO A 281 -7.38 10.86 20.39
N SER A 282 -6.21 11.03 21.00
CA SER A 282 -6.08 11.71 22.30
C SER A 282 -5.84 13.21 22.15
N ARG A 283 -5.41 13.65 20.98
CA ARG A 283 -5.12 15.04 20.66
C ARG A 283 -5.82 15.46 19.36
N LEU A 284 -6.22 16.73 19.31
CA LEU A 284 -6.78 17.38 18.14
C LEU A 284 -6.00 18.66 17.86
N GLU A 285 -5.56 18.83 16.62
CA GLU A 285 -4.95 20.06 16.11
C GLU A 285 -5.75 20.58 14.92
N ILE A 286 -6.09 21.86 14.92
CA ILE A 286 -6.84 22.48 13.83
C ILE A 286 -5.87 23.24 12.93
N PHE A 287 -5.90 22.92 11.64
CA PHE A 287 -5.06 23.56 10.62
C PHE A 287 -5.92 24.37 9.66
N ASP A 288 -5.40 25.51 9.21
CA ASP A 288 -5.99 26.25 8.08
C ASP A 288 -5.67 25.56 6.75
N SER A 289 -4.43 25.07 6.61
CA SER A 289 -3.93 24.36 5.43
C SER A 289 -2.85 23.36 5.82
N PHE A 290 -2.77 22.24 5.08
CA PHE A 290 -1.70 21.26 5.26
C PHE A 290 -0.50 21.56 4.37
N PRO A 291 0.73 21.28 4.84
CA PRO A 291 1.92 21.35 3.99
C PRO A 291 1.84 20.27 2.90
N LYS A 292 1.90 20.67 1.64
CA LYS A 292 1.81 19.78 0.47
C LYS A 292 3.06 19.90 -0.41
N THR A 293 3.44 18.81 -1.07
CA THR A 293 4.45 18.81 -2.13
C THR A 293 3.92 19.49 -3.39
N THR A 294 4.78 19.74 -4.38
CA THR A 294 4.37 20.21 -5.72
C THR A 294 3.38 19.26 -6.40
N SER A 295 3.44 17.96 -6.08
CA SER A 295 2.49 16.94 -6.55
C SER A 295 1.20 16.85 -5.71
N GLY A 296 1.01 17.73 -4.72
CA GLY A 296 -0.18 17.77 -3.86
C GLY A 296 -0.18 16.77 -2.70
N LYS A 297 0.87 15.95 -2.53
CA LYS A 297 0.96 14.99 -1.42
C LYS A 297 1.22 15.71 -0.11
N ILE A 298 0.46 15.34 0.93
CA ILE A 298 0.61 15.93 2.27
C ILE A 298 1.93 15.46 2.91
N GLN A 299 2.64 16.39 3.52
CA GLN A 299 3.91 16.15 4.20
C GLN A 299 3.69 15.98 5.71
N LYS A 300 3.31 14.77 6.15
CA LYS A 300 3.03 14.44 7.57
C LYS A 300 4.20 14.78 8.51
N HIS A 301 5.44 14.57 8.10
CA HIS A 301 6.63 14.95 8.88
C HIS A 301 6.66 16.45 9.22
N LYS A 302 6.28 17.33 8.29
CA LYS A 302 6.21 18.78 8.56
C LYS A 302 5.09 19.15 9.52
N ILE A 303 3.97 18.43 9.47
CA ILE A 303 2.86 18.60 10.43
C ILE A 303 3.37 18.29 11.84
N ILE A 304 4.03 17.14 12.00
CA ILE A 304 4.62 16.73 13.28
C ILE A 304 5.64 17.76 13.77
N GLU A 305 6.56 18.20 12.90
CA GLU A 305 7.56 19.22 13.25
C GLU A 305 6.93 20.53 13.73
N THR A 306 5.87 21.01 13.08
CA THR A 306 5.15 22.22 13.49
C THR A 306 4.57 22.07 14.89
N ILE A 307 3.84 20.97 15.14
CA ILE A 307 3.18 20.72 16.43
C ILE A 307 4.22 20.57 17.55
N VAL A 308 5.31 19.84 17.29
CA VAL A 308 6.38 19.63 18.28
C VAL A 308 7.12 20.93 18.60
N LYS A 309 7.38 21.77 17.59
CA LYS A 309 8.00 23.09 17.80
C LYS A 309 7.10 23.99 18.65
N GLU A 310 5.81 24.08 18.34
CA GLU A 310 4.85 24.87 19.13
C GLU A 310 4.79 24.43 20.59
N ARG A 311 4.87 23.12 20.85
CA ARG A 311 4.93 22.55 22.21
C ARG A 311 6.16 23.00 22.99
N GLN A 312 7.30 23.18 22.33
CA GLN A 312 8.55 23.64 22.99
C GLN A 312 8.50 25.12 23.37
N PHE A 313 7.66 25.93 22.72
CA PHE A 313 7.51 27.36 23.05
C PHE A 313 6.46 27.64 24.13
N CYS A 314 5.56 26.69 24.42
CA CYS A 314 4.51 26.83 25.44
C CYS A 314 4.84 26.21 26.80
N ASN A 315 6.02 25.58 26.94
CA ASN A 315 6.56 25.10 28.22
C ASN A 315 7.67 26.03 28.70
#